data_AF-A0A960BIR4-F1
#
_entry.id   AF-A0A960BIR4-F1
#
_cell.length_a   1.000
_cell.length_b   1.000
_cell.length_c   1.000
_cell.angle_alpha   90.00
_cell.angle_beta   90.00
_cell.angle_gamma   90.00
#
_symmetry.space_group_name_H-M   'P 1'
#
loop_
_entity.id
_entity.type
_entity.pdbx_description
1 polymer ?
#
loop_
_entity_poly.entity_id
_entity_poly.type
_entity_poly.pdbx_seq_one_letter_code
_entity_poly.pdbx_strand_id
1 'polypeptide(L)'
;MVQQGRWRPRSGTPGGPPVGGRHNRGRCEEVRVYNGHVEADGETSVRLLDELIITKFSVGGLDNNVYLLSDRATGDSVLIDAACAPERILDVLDHSHIVGIVTTHAHPDHWRGLAEVAEATGAPTLAHEVDAPSIGHPTDHVLQDGDVVTFGESRLTVRNIRGHTDGSIILIYDDPGGHPHIFTGDCLFPGGVGKTYSADSFGTLLTGVIEGVFDVFPDETWIYPGHGDDTTLGAERPHLEEWAQRGW
;
A
#
# COMPACT_ATOMS: atom_id res chain seq x y z
N MET A 1 25.77 12.25 -4.74
CA MET A 1 25.52 11.44 -3.52
C MET A 1 24.21 11.94 -2.96
N VAL A 2 23.10 11.38 -3.42
CA VAL A 2 21.76 11.74 -2.94
C VAL A 2 21.67 11.19 -1.52
N GLN A 3 21.41 12.03 -0.52
CA GLN A 3 21.16 11.56 0.83
C GLN A 3 19.83 10.81 0.79
N GLN A 4 19.85 9.49 1.00
CA GLN A 4 18.63 8.70 1.20
C GLN A 4 17.87 9.29 2.39
N GLY A 5 16.64 9.71 2.15
CA GLY A 5 15.75 10.26 3.15
C GLY A 5 15.16 9.13 3.98
N ARG A 6 15.22 9.28 5.30
CA ARG A 6 14.48 8.38 6.19
C ARG A 6 13.35 9.15 6.83
N TRP A 7 12.12 8.76 6.52
CA TRP A 7 10.97 9.26 7.24
C TRP A 7 10.70 8.38 8.47
N ARG A 8 10.47 9.03 9.61
CA ARG A 8 10.06 8.43 10.88
C ARG A 8 9.03 9.34 11.54
N PRO A 9 7.98 8.78 12.15
CA PRO A 9 7.08 9.57 12.97
C PRO A 9 7.84 10.16 14.16
N ARG A 10 7.44 11.37 14.59
CA ARG A 10 7.97 11.97 15.81
C ARG A 10 7.42 11.20 17.01
N SER A 11 8.26 10.89 18.00
CA SER A 11 7.83 10.20 19.22
C SER A 11 6.81 11.03 20.00
N GLY A 12 5.54 10.63 19.98
CA GLY A 12 4.50 11.11 20.89
C GLY A 12 4.31 10.13 22.05
N THR A 13 4.14 10.62 23.27
CA THR A 13 3.80 9.78 24.44
C THR A 13 2.35 9.27 24.32
N PRO A 14 2.09 7.97 24.45
CA PRO A 14 0.72 7.47 24.53
C PRO A 14 0.14 7.77 25.92
N GLY A 15 -1.00 8.46 25.97
CA GLY A 15 -1.69 8.79 27.21
C GLY A 15 -3.17 8.40 27.17
N GLY A 16 -3.58 7.50 28.06
CA GLY A 16 -5.00 7.24 28.38
C GLY A 16 -5.26 5.81 28.87
N PRO A 17 -5.91 5.60 30.03
CA PRO A 17 -6.16 4.27 30.59
C PRO A 17 -7.36 3.59 29.91
N PRO A 18 -7.46 2.25 29.96
CA PRO A 18 -8.57 1.53 29.34
C PRO A 18 -9.84 1.63 30.19
N VAL A 19 -10.97 1.96 29.56
CA VAL A 19 -12.30 1.87 30.17
C VAL A 19 -12.93 0.55 29.76
N GLY A 20 -13.33 -0.25 30.75
CA GLY A 20 -13.76 -1.63 30.55
C GLY A 20 -15.20 -1.85 30.09
N GLY A 21 -15.38 -2.99 29.41
CA GLY A 21 -16.57 -3.85 29.54
C GLY A 21 -17.47 -3.93 28.31
N ARG A 22 -17.48 -5.07 27.63
CA ARG A 22 -18.35 -6.23 27.90
C ARG A 22 -17.90 -7.42 27.05
N HIS A 23 -17.67 -8.56 27.71
CA HIS A 23 -17.38 -9.83 27.05
C HIS A 23 -18.64 -10.34 26.34
N ASN A 24 -18.57 -10.48 25.02
CA ASN A 24 -19.48 -11.34 24.29
C ASN A 24 -18.75 -12.67 24.03
N ARG A 25 -19.19 -13.72 24.72
CA ARG A 25 -18.66 -15.07 24.53
C ARG A 25 -19.20 -15.65 23.23
N GLY A 26 -18.30 -16.26 22.46
CA GLY A 26 -18.63 -17.41 21.62
C GLY A 26 -18.88 -17.11 20.16
N ARG A 27 -17.80 -17.07 19.38
CA ARG A 27 -17.75 -17.74 18.07
C ARG A 27 -16.31 -18.18 17.87
N CYS A 28 -16.08 -19.47 17.64
CA CYS A 28 -14.79 -19.90 17.09
C CYS A 28 -14.73 -19.26 15.70
N GLU A 29 -13.90 -18.22 15.54
CA GLU A 29 -13.62 -17.64 14.24
C GLU A 29 -13.02 -18.74 13.36
N GLU A 30 -13.71 -19.03 12.27
CA GLU A 30 -13.19 -19.86 11.21
C GLU A 30 -11.93 -19.15 10.70
N VAL A 31 -10.77 -19.81 10.82
CA VAL A 31 -9.51 -19.24 10.32
C VAL A 31 -9.63 -19.16 8.80
N ARG A 32 -10.02 -17.98 8.30
CA ARG A 32 -10.08 -17.74 6.87
C ARG A 32 -8.65 -17.72 6.35
N VAL A 33 -8.38 -18.60 5.38
CA VAL A 33 -7.12 -18.59 4.66
C VAL A 33 -7.08 -17.33 3.81
N TYR A 34 -6.07 -16.49 4.02
CA TYR A 34 -5.85 -15.32 3.18
C TYR A 34 -5.65 -15.75 1.72
N ASN A 35 -6.45 -15.22 0.81
CA ASN A 35 -6.43 -15.54 -0.62
C ASN A 35 -6.15 -14.32 -1.52
N GLY A 36 -5.94 -13.14 -0.94
CA GLY A 36 -5.67 -11.91 -1.68
C GLY A 36 -6.89 -11.28 -2.36
N HIS A 37 -8.09 -11.81 -2.14
CA HIS A 37 -9.33 -11.27 -2.68
C HIS A 37 -10.12 -10.53 -1.59
N VAL A 38 -10.74 -9.43 -1.97
CA VAL A 38 -11.73 -8.70 -1.17
C VAL A 38 -12.88 -8.29 -2.09
N GLU A 39 -14.09 -8.29 -1.56
CA GLU A 39 -15.26 -7.78 -2.26
C GLU A 39 -15.37 -6.26 -2.03
N ALA A 40 -15.83 -5.54 -3.04
CA ALA A 40 -16.13 -4.11 -2.92
C ALA A 40 -17.08 -3.86 -1.73
N ASP A 41 -16.65 -3.01 -0.80
CA ASP A 41 -17.35 -2.71 0.45
C ASP A 41 -17.63 -3.93 1.36
N GLY A 42 -16.95 -5.06 1.13
CA GLY A 42 -17.10 -6.32 1.86
C GLY A 42 -16.34 -6.39 3.20
N GLU A 43 -16.09 -7.61 3.68
CA GLU A 43 -15.24 -7.81 4.87
C GLU A 43 -13.76 -7.58 4.53
N THR A 44 -12.98 -7.18 5.53
CA THR A 44 -11.53 -7.05 5.40
C THR A 44 -10.88 -8.44 5.25
N SER A 45 -9.76 -8.50 4.54
CA SER A 45 -8.90 -9.68 4.48
C SER A 45 -7.61 -9.40 5.23
N VAL A 46 -7.24 -10.28 6.16
CA VAL A 46 -6.11 -10.06 7.07
C VAL A 46 -5.06 -11.15 6.87
N ARG A 47 -3.83 -10.74 6.57
CA ARG A 47 -2.64 -11.59 6.58
C ARG A 47 -1.81 -11.27 7.83
N LEU A 48 -1.52 -12.31 8.60
CA LEU A 48 -0.63 -12.23 9.76
C LEU A 48 0.76 -12.71 9.35
N LEU A 49 1.75 -11.82 9.45
CA LEU A 49 3.18 -12.13 9.39
C LEU A 49 3.77 -12.09 10.80
N ASP A 50 5.04 -12.46 10.96
CA ASP A 50 5.69 -12.50 12.27
C ASP A 50 5.75 -11.11 12.91
N GLU A 51 6.09 -10.08 12.14
CA GLU A 51 6.26 -8.70 12.62
C GLU A 51 5.18 -7.72 12.12
N LEU A 52 4.42 -8.07 11.09
CA LEU A 52 3.48 -7.17 10.41
C LEU A 52 2.09 -7.81 10.27
N ILE A 53 1.04 -6.99 10.43
CA ILE A 53 -0.32 -7.34 10.02
C ILE A 53 -0.64 -6.55 8.76
N ILE A 54 -1.08 -7.24 7.72
CA ILE A 54 -1.54 -6.64 6.46
C ILE A 54 -3.05 -6.81 6.41
N THR A 55 -3.78 -5.70 6.53
CA THR A 55 -5.23 -5.67 6.37
C THR A 55 -5.56 -5.04 5.02
N LYS A 56 -6.13 -5.84 4.12
CA LYS A 56 -6.64 -5.41 2.81
C LYS A 56 -8.15 -5.22 2.87
N PHE A 57 -8.64 -4.18 2.24
CA PHE A 57 -10.07 -3.98 2.01
C PHE A 57 -10.28 -3.12 0.77
N SER A 58 -11.43 -3.29 0.13
CA SER A 58 -11.81 -2.49 -1.02
C SER A 58 -12.82 -1.41 -0.62
N VAL A 59 -12.74 -0.26 -1.29
CA VAL A 59 -13.65 0.87 -1.14
C VAL A 59 -14.14 1.41 -2.49
N GLY A 60 -15.41 1.78 -2.53
CA GLY A 60 -16.03 2.52 -3.62
C GLY A 60 -16.26 1.73 -4.90
N GLY A 61 -16.87 2.40 -5.89
CA GLY A 61 -17.38 1.75 -7.10
C GLY A 61 -16.33 1.29 -8.11
N LEU A 62 -15.05 1.66 -7.92
CA LEU A 62 -13.92 1.21 -8.76
C LEU A 62 -13.11 0.09 -8.09
N ASP A 63 -13.56 -0.40 -6.93
CA ASP A 63 -12.93 -1.51 -6.21
C ASP A 63 -11.46 -1.19 -5.86
N ASN A 64 -11.22 0.03 -5.34
CA ASN A 64 -9.89 0.48 -4.95
C ASN A 64 -9.46 -0.26 -3.67
N ASN A 65 -8.34 -0.96 -3.74
CA ASN A 65 -7.73 -1.56 -2.58
C ASN A 65 -7.08 -0.51 -1.69
N VAL A 66 -7.34 -0.63 -0.40
CA VAL A 66 -6.71 0.13 0.68
C VAL A 66 -6.01 -0.87 1.59
N TYR A 67 -4.81 -0.52 2.03
CA TYR A 67 -4.00 -1.38 2.90
C TYR A 67 -3.66 -0.67 4.19
N LEU A 68 -4.01 -1.30 5.32
CA LEU A 68 -3.53 -0.91 6.64
C LEU A 68 -2.43 -1.89 7.06
N LEU A 69 -1.21 -1.35 7.26
CA LEU A 69 -0.06 -2.12 7.71
C LEU A 69 0.23 -1.79 9.16
N SER A 70 0.14 -2.76 10.05
CA SER A 70 0.30 -2.56 11.50
C SER A 70 1.47 -3.35 12.03
N ASP A 71 2.44 -2.64 12.61
CA ASP A 71 3.59 -3.23 13.29
C ASP A 71 3.10 -3.98 14.55
N ARG A 72 3.45 -5.26 14.65
CA ARG A 72 2.94 -6.12 15.73
C ARG A 72 3.59 -5.84 17.08
N ALA A 73 4.78 -5.25 17.10
CA ALA A 73 5.50 -4.96 18.33
C ALA A 73 4.99 -3.67 18.98
N THR A 74 4.70 -2.63 18.18
CA THR A 74 4.32 -1.31 18.70
C THR A 74 2.85 -0.94 18.50
N GLY A 75 2.17 -1.53 17.52
CA GLY A 75 0.83 -1.14 17.10
C GLY A 75 0.79 0.10 16.20
N ASP A 76 1.95 0.71 15.90
CA ASP A 76 2.03 1.80 14.92
C ASP A 76 1.63 1.27 13.55
N SER A 77 0.87 2.07 12.80
CA SER A 77 0.35 1.66 11.51
C SER A 77 0.50 2.73 10.44
N VAL A 78 0.68 2.30 9.20
CA VAL A 78 0.59 3.17 8.02
C VAL A 78 -0.56 2.72 7.13
N LEU A 79 -1.27 3.70 6.59
CA LEU A 79 -2.31 3.48 5.59
C LEU A 79 -1.72 3.72 4.20
N ILE A 80 -1.97 2.81 3.26
CA ILE A 80 -1.62 2.96 1.85
C ILE A 80 -2.92 3.22 1.08
N ASP A 81 -2.93 4.33 0.35
CA ASP A 81 -4.03 4.87 -0.47
C ASP A 81 -5.32 5.09 0.32
N ALA A 82 -5.51 6.31 0.84
CA ALA A 82 -6.81 6.75 1.35
C ALA A 82 -7.76 7.06 0.17
N ALA A 83 -8.15 6.00 -0.53
CA ALA A 83 -8.82 5.99 -1.83
C ALA A 83 -10.13 6.77 -1.85
N CYS A 84 -11.25 6.15 -1.47
CA CYS A 84 -12.54 6.84 -1.34
C CYS A 84 -13.35 6.20 -0.20
N ALA A 85 -14.60 6.66 0.00
CA ALA A 85 -15.45 6.23 1.11
C ALA A 85 -14.74 6.37 2.49
N PRO A 86 -14.39 7.61 2.90
CA PRO A 86 -13.62 7.86 4.12
C PRO A 86 -14.28 7.27 5.37
N GLU A 87 -15.61 7.17 5.42
CA GLU A 87 -16.33 6.56 6.54
C GLU A 87 -15.93 5.09 6.72
N ARG A 88 -15.89 4.33 5.62
CA ARG A 88 -15.50 2.92 5.63
C ARG A 88 -14.02 2.77 5.97
N ILE A 89 -13.17 3.64 5.44
CA ILE A 89 -11.74 3.65 5.80
C ILE A 89 -11.63 3.82 7.32
N LEU A 90 -12.24 4.88 7.87
CA LEU A 90 -12.18 5.18 9.30
C LEU A 90 -12.76 4.06 10.19
N ASP A 91 -13.81 3.38 9.75
CA ASP A 91 -14.35 2.21 10.44
C ASP A 91 -13.32 1.06 10.52
N VAL A 92 -12.52 0.84 9.47
CA VAL A 92 -11.45 -0.17 9.47
C VAL A 92 -10.23 0.29 10.27
N LEU A 93 -9.93 1.59 10.26
CA LEU A 93 -8.84 2.16 11.06
C LEU A 93 -9.14 2.17 12.56
N ASP A 94 -10.37 1.85 12.99
CA ASP A 94 -10.79 2.02 14.38
C ASP A 94 -9.77 1.41 15.36
N HIS A 95 -9.41 2.21 16.36
CA HIS A 95 -8.41 1.94 17.39
C HIS A 95 -6.94 1.81 16.91
N SER A 96 -6.65 1.97 15.63
CA SER A 96 -5.28 1.92 15.10
C SER A 96 -4.54 3.24 15.32
N HIS A 97 -3.26 3.16 15.68
CA HIS A 97 -2.39 4.33 15.77
C HIS A 97 -1.78 4.62 14.40
N ILE A 98 -2.43 5.48 13.61
CA ILE A 98 -1.97 5.82 12.27
C ILE A 98 -0.86 6.86 12.35
N VAL A 99 0.35 6.47 11.97
CA VAL A 99 1.52 7.33 12.02
C VAL A 99 1.82 8.00 10.69
N GLY A 100 1.23 7.52 9.58
CA GLY A 100 1.34 8.13 8.27
C GLY A 100 0.35 7.54 7.25
N ILE A 101 -0.02 8.35 6.26
CA ILE A 101 -0.87 7.95 5.13
C ILE A 101 -0.05 8.13 3.85
N VAL A 102 0.25 7.05 3.15
CA VAL A 102 1.06 7.05 1.93
C VAL A 102 0.15 6.93 0.71
N THR A 103 0.22 7.89 -0.21
CA THR A 103 -0.46 7.81 -1.52
C THR A 103 0.53 7.32 -2.56
N THR A 104 0.19 6.24 -3.27
CA THR A 104 1.05 5.57 -4.25
C THR A 104 1.22 6.38 -5.52
N HIS A 105 0.17 7.06 -5.99
CA HIS A 105 0.18 7.88 -7.19
C HIS A 105 -1.00 8.88 -7.25
N ALA A 106 -0.93 9.85 -8.16
CA ALA A 106 -1.85 10.99 -8.20
C ALA A 106 -3.20 10.76 -8.90
N HIS A 107 -3.65 9.52 -9.13
CA HIS A 107 -5.01 9.33 -9.66
C HIS A 107 -6.07 9.55 -8.57
N PRO A 108 -7.15 10.30 -8.87
CA PRO A 108 -8.12 10.72 -7.87
C PRO A 108 -8.74 9.59 -7.05
N ASP A 109 -8.94 8.43 -7.64
CA ASP A 109 -9.52 7.27 -6.97
C ASP A 109 -8.61 6.67 -5.88
N HIS A 110 -7.31 7.02 -5.85
CA HIS A 110 -6.36 6.62 -4.78
C HIS A 110 -6.24 7.62 -3.61
N TRP A 111 -6.81 8.82 -3.73
CA TRP A 111 -6.66 9.85 -2.69
C TRP A 111 -7.92 10.68 -2.38
N ARG A 112 -9.06 10.43 -3.02
CA ARG A 112 -10.30 11.21 -2.79
C ARG A 112 -10.76 11.25 -1.34
N GLY A 113 -10.51 10.22 -0.54
CA GLY A 113 -10.82 10.18 0.89
C GLY A 113 -9.70 10.72 1.79
N LEU A 114 -8.55 11.11 1.22
CA LEU A 114 -7.34 11.49 1.95
C LEU A 114 -7.58 12.65 2.90
N ALA A 115 -8.33 13.66 2.49
CA ALA A 115 -8.57 14.85 3.31
C ALA A 115 -9.33 14.51 4.60
N GLU A 116 -10.45 13.79 4.50
CA GLU A 116 -11.23 13.42 5.68
C GLU A 116 -10.47 12.44 6.58
N VAL A 117 -9.76 11.47 5.99
CA VAL A 117 -8.99 10.48 6.76
C VAL A 117 -7.79 11.13 7.47
N ALA A 118 -7.06 12.02 6.80
CA ALA A 118 -5.95 12.75 7.41
C ALA A 118 -6.43 13.68 8.54
N GLU A 119 -7.55 14.39 8.35
CA GLU A 119 -8.14 15.23 9.39
C GLU A 119 -8.59 14.41 10.61
N ALA A 120 -9.27 13.29 10.40
CA ALA A 120 -9.80 12.45 11.47
C ALA A 120 -8.70 11.72 12.27
N THR A 121 -7.61 11.32 11.60
CA THR A 121 -6.50 10.61 12.24
C THR A 121 -5.40 11.53 12.77
N GLY A 122 -5.29 12.74 12.23
CA GLY A 122 -4.17 13.65 12.47
C GLY A 122 -2.82 13.14 11.92
N ALA A 123 -2.84 12.09 11.10
CA ALA A 123 -1.64 11.48 10.55
C ALA A 123 -1.07 12.34 9.40
N PRO A 124 0.26 12.50 9.31
CA PRO A 124 0.87 13.19 8.20
C PRO A 124 0.71 12.39 6.91
N THR A 125 0.61 13.11 5.80
CA THR A 125 0.47 12.54 4.46
C THR A 125 1.83 12.47 3.75
N LEU A 126 2.00 11.40 2.96
CA LEU A 126 3.23 11.12 2.24
C LEU A 126 2.90 10.77 0.78
N ALA A 127 3.66 11.33 -0.15
CA ALA A 127 3.55 11.03 -1.57
C ALA A 127 4.88 11.32 -2.26
N HIS A 128 5.08 10.74 -3.44
CA HIS A 128 6.27 11.03 -4.23
C HIS A 128 6.30 12.51 -4.67
N GLU A 129 7.49 13.11 -4.70
CA GLU A 129 7.65 14.54 -4.98
C GLU A 129 7.04 15.00 -6.32
N VAL A 130 7.00 14.12 -7.32
CA VAL A 130 6.46 14.40 -8.65
C VAL A 130 4.93 14.42 -8.66
N ASP A 131 4.30 13.54 -7.89
CA ASP A 131 2.84 13.37 -7.88
C ASP A 131 2.17 14.24 -6.81
N ALA A 132 2.89 14.59 -5.73
CA ALA A 132 2.40 15.43 -4.63
C ALA A 132 1.68 16.72 -5.06
N PRO A 133 2.14 17.49 -6.07
CA PRO A 133 1.42 18.69 -6.52
C PRO A 133 0.06 18.43 -7.18
N SER A 134 -0.19 17.20 -7.63
CA SER A 134 -1.43 16.79 -8.32
C SER A 134 -2.46 16.16 -7.38
N ILE A 135 -2.08 15.86 -6.14
CA ILE A 135 -2.96 15.35 -5.10
C ILE A 135 -3.75 16.53 -4.51
N GLY A 136 -5.08 16.40 -4.44
CA GLY A 136 -5.97 17.47 -3.98
C GLY A 136 -5.91 17.79 -2.47
N HIS A 137 -4.93 17.24 -1.76
CA HIS A 137 -4.65 17.48 -0.34
C HIS A 137 -3.13 17.72 -0.18
N PRO A 138 -2.70 18.64 0.71
CA PRO A 138 -1.27 18.87 0.96
C PRO A 138 -0.53 17.58 1.30
N THR A 139 0.67 17.41 0.76
CA THR A 139 1.61 16.36 1.15
C THR A 139 2.56 16.91 2.21
N ASP A 140 2.52 16.36 3.44
CA ASP A 140 3.35 16.82 4.55
C ASP A 140 4.82 16.39 4.39
N HIS A 141 5.04 15.22 3.80
CA HIS A 141 6.37 14.67 3.53
C HIS A 141 6.47 14.12 2.12
N VAL A 142 7.35 14.73 1.32
CA VAL A 142 7.68 14.21 0.00
C VAL A 142 8.59 12.99 0.12
N LEU A 143 8.34 11.98 -0.71
CA LEU A 143 9.14 10.77 -0.85
C LEU A 143 9.93 10.80 -2.15
N GLN A 144 11.11 10.19 -2.14
CA GLN A 144 11.96 9.94 -3.29
C GLN A 144 12.31 8.44 -3.40
N ASP A 145 12.83 8.06 -4.56
CA ASP A 145 13.33 6.69 -4.76
C ASP A 145 14.41 6.32 -3.73
N GLY A 146 14.27 5.14 -3.12
CA GLY A 146 15.17 4.63 -2.10
C GLY A 146 14.92 5.17 -0.69
N ASP A 147 13.95 6.06 -0.50
CA ASP A 147 13.55 6.50 0.84
C ASP A 147 12.94 5.35 1.64
N VAL A 148 12.95 5.49 2.97
CA VAL A 148 12.37 4.49 3.88
C VAL A 148 11.31 5.12 4.76
N VAL A 149 10.08 4.59 4.67
CA VAL A 149 8.96 4.87 5.58
C VAL A 149 9.06 3.90 6.75
N THR A 150 9.33 4.40 7.96
CA THR A 150 9.41 3.55 9.16
C THR A 150 8.24 3.82 10.10
N PHE A 151 7.60 2.77 10.62
CA PHE A 151 6.53 2.81 11.63
C PHE A 151 6.76 1.65 12.59
N GLY A 152 6.80 1.91 13.90
CA GLY A 152 7.28 0.91 14.86
C GLY A 152 8.69 0.40 14.52
N GLU A 153 8.83 -0.93 14.45
CA GLU A 153 10.06 -1.61 14.04
C GLU A 153 10.08 -1.90 12.52
N SER A 154 8.90 -1.93 11.91
CA SER A 154 8.64 -2.16 10.49
C SER A 154 9.11 -1.03 9.57
N ARG A 155 9.50 -1.39 8.33
CA ARG A 155 10.05 -0.47 7.33
C ARG A 155 9.54 -0.80 5.93
N LEU A 156 9.16 0.23 5.18
CA LEU A 156 8.88 0.13 3.74
C LEU A 156 9.95 0.90 2.98
N THR A 157 10.58 0.24 2.01
CA THR A 157 11.45 0.91 1.05
C THR A 157 10.59 1.43 -0.10
N VAL A 158 10.74 2.72 -0.41
CA VAL A 158 10.08 3.38 -1.52
C VAL A 158 10.88 3.12 -2.79
N ARG A 159 10.19 2.78 -3.87
CA ARG A 159 10.79 2.73 -5.20
C ARG A 159 9.90 3.44 -6.21
N ASN A 160 10.45 4.37 -6.98
CA ASN A 160 9.71 5.07 -8.02
C ASN A 160 9.66 4.21 -9.29
N ILE A 161 8.46 3.82 -9.69
CA ILE A 161 8.21 3.04 -10.91
C ILE A 161 7.35 3.90 -11.83
N ARG A 162 7.99 4.53 -12.80
CA ARG A 162 7.37 5.52 -13.67
C ARG A 162 6.55 4.88 -14.78
N GLY A 163 5.49 5.56 -15.22
CA GLY A 163 4.82 5.31 -16.50
C GLY A 163 3.30 5.26 -16.39
N HIS A 164 2.76 4.74 -15.28
CA HIS A 164 1.35 4.92 -14.95
C HIS A 164 1.08 6.40 -14.58
N THR A 165 1.84 6.91 -13.62
CA THR A 165 2.16 8.33 -13.46
C THR A 165 3.68 8.50 -13.41
N ASP A 166 4.18 9.73 -13.54
CA ASP A 166 5.63 9.99 -13.39
C ASP A 166 6.09 9.89 -11.93
N GLY A 167 5.20 10.09 -10.95
CA GLY A 167 5.49 9.94 -9.53
C GLY A 167 4.97 8.67 -8.88
N SER A 168 4.56 7.66 -9.65
CA SER A 168 4.09 6.39 -9.09
C SER A 168 5.19 5.73 -8.25
N ILE A 169 4.84 5.28 -7.05
CA ILE A 169 5.74 4.52 -6.17
C ILE A 169 5.18 3.16 -5.83
N ILE A 170 6.08 2.22 -5.63
CA ILE A 170 5.80 0.96 -4.96
C ILE A 170 6.44 0.99 -3.56
N LEU A 171 5.84 0.27 -2.62
CA LEU A 171 6.31 0.15 -1.24
C LEU A 171 6.69 -1.29 -0.95
N ILE A 172 7.94 -1.50 -0.54
CA ILE A 172 8.51 -2.84 -0.36
C ILE A 172 8.71 -3.09 1.13
N TYR A 173 8.01 -4.09 1.67
CA TYR A 173 8.30 -4.69 2.96
C TYR A 173 9.17 -5.93 2.74
N ASP A 174 10.41 -5.91 3.25
CA ASP A 174 11.32 -7.05 3.24
C ASP A 174 11.10 -7.86 4.52
N ASP A 175 10.20 -8.85 4.47
CA ASP A 175 9.78 -9.64 5.62
C ASP A 175 10.96 -10.43 6.23
N PRO A 176 11.39 -10.13 7.46
CA PRO A 176 12.51 -10.81 8.09
C PRO A 176 12.29 -12.31 8.31
N GLY A 177 11.03 -12.74 8.40
CA GLY A 177 10.63 -14.13 8.64
C GLY A 177 10.24 -14.90 7.38
N GLY A 178 10.23 -14.26 6.21
CA GLY A 178 9.56 -14.79 5.03
C GLY A 178 10.07 -14.27 3.70
N HIS A 179 9.13 -13.86 2.85
CA HIS A 179 9.39 -13.37 1.50
C HIS A 179 8.93 -11.91 1.37
N PRO A 180 9.51 -11.12 0.44
CA PRO A 180 9.12 -9.74 0.26
C PRO A 180 7.63 -9.57 -0.07
N HIS A 181 7.07 -8.45 0.37
CA HIS A 181 5.70 -8.02 0.15
C HIS A 181 5.71 -6.62 -0.47
N ILE A 182 5.09 -6.46 -1.65
CA ILE A 182 5.20 -5.22 -2.44
C ILE A 182 3.80 -4.67 -2.74
N PHE A 183 3.55 -3.46 -2.27
CA PHE A 183 2.34 -2.70 -2.58
C PHE A 183 2.61 -1.86 -3.81
N THR A 184 1.93 -2.17 -4.90
CA THR A 184 2.31 -1.70 -6.23
C THR A 184 1.49 -0.52 -6.73
N GLY A 185 0.44 -0.13 -6.01
CA GLY A 185 -0.57 0.78 -6.55
C GLY A 185 -0.96 0.30 -7.95
N ASP A 186 -0.91 1.20 -8.92
CA ASP A 186 -1.26 0.89 -10.30
C ASP A 186 -0.05 0.57 -11.19
N CYS A 187 1.09 0.20 -10.62
CA CYS A 187 2.25 -0.18 -11.43
C CYS A 187 2.16 -1.61 -11.97
N LEU A 188 1.65 -2.56 -11.17
CA LEU A 188 1.64 -4.00 -11.46
C LEU A 188 0.41 -4.67 -10.84
N PHE A 189 -0.26 -5.49 -11.64
CA PHE A 189 -1.47 -6.25 -11.33
C PHE A 189 -1.31 -7.72 -11.73
N PRO A 190 -2.22 -8.61 -11.29
CA PRO A 190 -2.41 -9.89 -11.96
C PRO A 190 -2.66 -9.67 -13.46
N GLY A 191 -1.84 -10.29 -14.30
CA GLY A 191 -1.98 -10.22 -15.75
C GLY A 191 -1.37 -8.99 -16.44
N GLY A 192 -0.66 -8.10 -15.74
CA GLY A 192 0.17 -7.08 -16.40
C GLY A 192 0.40 -5.78 -15.63
N VAL A 193 1.05 -4.83 -16.30
CA VAL A 193 1.25 -3.47 -15.77
C VAL A 193 -0.01 -2.61 -15.89
N GLY A 194 -0.10 -1.56 -15.08
CA GLY A 194 -1.25 -0.67 -15.11
C GLY A 194 -1.42 0.11 -16.40
N LYS A 195 -2.60 0.72 -16.52
CA LYS A 195 -2.98 1.51 -17.69
C LYS A 195 -2.03 2.70 -17.87
N THR A 196 -1.48 2.87 -19.06
CA THR A 196 -0.74 4.07 -19.45
C THR A 196 -1.52 4.87 -20.53
N TYR A 197 -0.89 5.82 -21.23
CA TYR A 197 -1.57 6.60 -22.28
C TYR A 197 -0.73 6.79 -23.55
N SER A 198 0.40 6.09 -23.66
CA SER A 198 1.28 6.09 -24.83
C SER A 198 2.18 4.86 -24.84
N ALA A 199 2.72 4.50 -26.02
CA ALA A 199 3.71 3.44 -26.14
C ALA A 199 4.97 3.71 -25.30
N ASP A 200 5.41 4.97 -25.21
CA ASP A 200 6.57 5.36 -24.42
C ASP A 200 6.34 5.18 -22.92
N SER A 201 5.16 5.58 -22.43
CA SER A 201 4.80 5.43 -21.01
C SER A 201 4.59 3.96 -20.64
N PHE A 202 4.01 3.15 -21.54
CA PHE A 202 3.95 1.70 -21.39
C PHE A 202 5.35 1.06 -21.32
N GLY A 203 6.24 1.39 -22.26
CA GLY A 203 7.60 0.86 -22.28
C GLY A 203 8.38 1.26 -21.02
N THR A 204 8.18 2.50 -20.53
CA THR A 204 8.76 2.98 -19.27
C THR A 204 8.26 2.17 -18.08
N LEU A 205 6.94 1.95 -17.99
CA LEU A 205 6.32 1.20 -16.90
C LEU A 205 6.77 -0.26 -16.89
N LEU A 206 6.70 -0.93 -18.05
CA LEU A 206 7.10 -2.32 -18.18
C LEU A 206 8.58 -2.52 -17.83
N THR A 207 9.46 -1.64 -18.34
CA THR A 207 10.90 -1.69 -18.01
C THR A 207 11.12 -1.47 -16.52
N GLY A 208 10.47 -0.47 -15.92
CA GLY A 208 10.59 -0.20 -14.48
C GLY A 208 10.12 -1.37 -13.63
N VAL A 209 9.01 -2.01 -13.98
CA VAL A 209 8.51 -3.20 -13.28
C VAL A 209 9.46 -4.40 -13.46
N ILE A 210 10.01 -4.63 -14.65
CA ILE A 210 10.96 -5.73 -14.87
C ILE A 210 12.25 -5.50 -14.06
N GLU A 211 12.93 -4.39 -14.29
CA GLU A 211 14.25 -4.12 -13.71
C GLU A 211 14.16 -3.82 -12.21
N GLY A 212 13.07 -3.18 -11.76
CA GLY A 212 12.88 -2.74 -10.38
C GLY A 212 12.15 -3.75 -9.49
N VAL A 213 11.49 -4.77 -10.07
CA VAL A 213 10.71 -5.76 -9.32
C VAL A 213 11.09 -7.18 -9.72
N PHE A 214 10.82 -7.60 -10.95
CA PHE A 214 11.02 -8.99 -11.37
C PHE A 214 12.48 -9.43 -11.29
N ASP A 215 13.43 -8.59 -11.70
CA ASP A 215 14.86 -8.92 -11.68
C ASP A 215 15.48 -8.86 -10.27
N VAL A 216 14.77 -8.26 -9.31
CA VAL A 216 15.27 -7.99 -7.96
C VAL A 216 14.75 -9.00 -6.94
N PHE A 217 13.50 -9.45 -7.08
CA PHE A 217 12.81 -10.20 -6.06
C PHE A 217 12.45 -11.64 -6.50
N PRO A 218 12.41 -12.59 -5.55
CA PRO A 218 12.13 -13.98 -5.84
C PRO A 218 10.65 -14.23 -6.17
N ASP A 219 10.34 -15.42 -6.67
CA ASP A 219 9.01 -15.77 -7.17
C ASP A 219 7.93 -15.83 -6.07
N GLU A 220 8.33 -16.07 -4.83
CA GLU A 220 7.45 -16.11 -3.67
C GLU A 220 7.00 -14.71 -3.21
N THR A 221 7.55 -13.64 -3.79
CA THR A 221 7.18 -12.26 -3.46
C THR A 221 5.72 -11.98 -3.79
N TRP A 222 4.99 -11.50 -2.80
CA TRP A 222 3.59 -11.11 -2.92
C TRP A 222 3.46 -9.70 -3.49
N ILE A 223 2.47 -9.53 -4.37
CA ILE A 223 2.12 -8.28 -5.03
C ILE A 223 0.71 -7.87 -4.60
N TYR A 224 0.59 -6.65 -4.10
CA TYR A 224 -0.63 -6.03 -3.57
C TYR A 224 -1.00 -4.80 -4.42
N PRO A 225 -1.83 -4.97 -5.45
CA PRO A 225 -2.16 -3.89 -6.38
C PRO A 225 -3.15 -2.87 -5.80
N GLY A 226 -3.23 -1.71 -6.45
CA GLY A 226 -4.19 -0.65 -6.18
C GLY A 226 -5.67 -1.04 -6.40
N HIS A 227 -5.91 -2.09 -7.17
CA HIS A 227 -7.24 -2.65 -7.46
C HIS A 227 -7.18 -4.16 -7.65
N GLY A 228 -8.30 -4.86 -7.38
CA GLY A 228 -8.45 -6.28 -7.67
C GLY A 228 -7.61 -7.20 -6.78
N ASP A 229 -7.32 -8.40 -7.28
CA ASP A 229 -6.70 -9.47 -6.49
C ASP A 229 -5.19 -9.32 -6.31
N ASP A 230 -4.66 -9.89 -5.22
CA ASP A 230 -3.21 -10.04 -5.07
C ASP A 230 -2.67 -11.11 -6.05
N THR A 231 -1.36 -11.07 -6.28
CA THR A 231 -0.64 -12.15 -6.99
C THR A 231 0.75 -12.38 -6.39
N THR A 232 1.54 -13.22 -7.02
CA THR A 232 2.95 -13.44 -6.71
C THR A 232 3.80 -13.25 -7.96
N LEU A 233 5.07 -12.86 -7.81
CA LEU A 233 5.96 -12.73 -8.96
C LEU A 233 6.10 -14.04 -9.73
N GLY A 234 6.11 -15.19 -9.07
CA GLY A 234 6.18 -16.50 -9.72
C GLY A 234 4.97 -16.83 -10.60
N ALA A 235 3.77 -16.37 -10.19
CA ALA A 235 2.57 -16.53 -11.01
C ALA A 235 2.63 -15.66 -12.28
N GLU A 236 3.18 -14.45 -12.17
CA GLU A 236 3.18 -13.47 -13.25
C GLU A 236 4.39 -13.56 -14.19
N ARG A 237 5.56 -13.99 -13.69
CA ARG A 237 6.84 -13.99 -14.44
C ARG A 237 6.78 -14.72 -15.79
N PRO A 238 6.09 -15.86 -15.95
CA PRO A 238 5.97 -16.53 -17.25
C PRO A 238 5.28 -15.69 -18.33
N HIS A 239 4.58 -14.62 -17.96
CA HIS A 239 3.78 -13.80 -18.85
C HIS A 239 4.46 -12.50 -19.30
N LEU A 240 5.68 -12.20 -18.84
CA LEU A 240 6.38 -10.95 -19.18
C LEU A 240 6.52 -10.71 -20.69
N GLU A 241 6.88 -11.76 -21.45
CA GLU A 241 6.99 -11.67 -22.91
C GLU A 241 5.62 -11.45 -23.57
N GLU A 242 4.57 -12.11 -23.06
CA GLU A 242 3.20 -11.92 -23.52
C GLU A 242 2.76 -10.46 -23.34
N TRP A 243 3.04 -9.86 -22.17
CA TRP A 243 2.69 -8.47 -21.89
C TRP A 243 3.42 -7.51 -22.83
N ALA A 244 4.71 -7.73 -23.06
CA ALA A 244 5.52 -6.93 -23.98
C ALA A 244 4.97 -6.97 -25.41
N GLN A 245 4.52 -8.15 -25.87
CA GLN A 245 3.94 -8.33 -27.20
C GLN A 245 2.53 -7.77 -27.33
N ARG A 246 1.71 -7.91 -26.28
CA ARG A 246 0.35 -7.37 -26.22
C ARG A 246 0.35 -5.84 -26.26
N GLY A 247 1.37 -5.23 -25.65
CA GLY A 247 1.49 -3.78 -25.56
C GLY A 247 0.47 -3.19 -24.60
N TRP A 248 0.09 -1.94 -24.90
CA TRP A 248 -0.85 -1.12 -24.15
C TRP A 248 -2.27 -1.19 -24.71
#